data_AF-W0A8K6-F1
#
_entry.id   AF-W0A8K6-F1
#
_cell.length_a   1.000
_cell.length_b   1.000
_cell.length_c   1.000
_cell.angle_alpha   90.00
_cell.angle_beta   90.00
_cell.angle_gamma   90.00
#
_symmetry.space_group_name_H-M   'P 1'
#
loop_
_entity.id
_entity.type
_entity.pdbx_description
1 polymer ?
#
loop_
_entity_poly.entity_id
_entity_poly.type
_entity_poly.pdbx_seq_one_letter_code
_entity_poly.pdbx_strand_id
1 'polypeptide(L)'
;MSEILAPHPSEVIAEELIARGWTADQLAWRMCDGSAHDFGICRLSLDFYDACGPDEPTMRIGEKSAAKLGKAFGVSPQFFLGLESAWLKSRGGS
;
A
#
# COMPACT_ATOMS: atom_id res chain seq x y z
N MET A 1 -24.50 -15.05 8.54
CA MET A 1 -23.10 -15.20 8.08
C MET A 1 -22.50 -13.82 8.14
N SER A 2 -21.48 -13.56 8.96
CA SER A 2 -20.77 -12.27 8.85
C SER A 2 -20.09 -12.22 7.49
N GLU A 3 -20.32 -11.15 6.74
CA GLU A 3 -19.58 -10.91 5.50
C GLU A 3 -18.11 -10.70 5.87
N ILE A 4 -17.23 -11.47 5.23
CA ILE A 4 -15.79 -11.30 5.38
C ILE A 4 -15.40 -10.18 4.42
N LEU A 5 -15.07 -9.01 4.95
CA LEU A 5 -14.50 -7.91 4.17
C LEU A 5 -13.04 -8.22 3.85
N ALA A 6 -12.62 -7.92 2.62
CA ALA A 6 -11.20 -7.99 2.29
C ALA A 6 -10.48 -6.82 2.99
N PRO A 7 -9.28 -7.04 3.54
CA PRO A 7 -8.53 -5.99 4.24
C PRO A 7 -8.11 -4.89 3.26
N HIS A 8 -8.04 -3.64 3.74
CA HIS A 8 -7.44 -2.55 2.95
C HIS A 8 -5.95 -2.85 2.72
N PRO A 9 -5.36 -2.50 1.56
CA PRO A 9 -3.95 -2.78 1.32
C PRO A 9 -2.98 -2.19 2.35
N SER A 10 -3.34 -1.09 3.03
CA SER A 10 -2.50 -0.54 4.12
C SER A 10 -2.40 -1.49 5.32
N GLU A 11 -3.43 -2.27 5.63
CA GLU A 11 -3.39 -3.29 6.69
C GLU A 11 -2.38 -4.38 6.36
N VAL A 12 -2.38 -4.86 5.11
CA VAL A 12 -1.41 -5.86 4.62
C VAL A 12 0.02 -5.28 4.64
N ILE A 13 0.18 -4.01 4.27
CA ILE A 13 1.48 -3.33 4.36
C ILE A 13 1.94 -3.27 5.81
N ALA A 14 1.06 -2.91 6.76
CA ALA A 14 1.39 -2.84 8.18
C ALA A 14 1.80 -4.20 8.76
N GLU A 15 1.09 -5.27 8.40
CA GLU A 15 1.45 -6.64 8.78
C GLU A 15 2.82 -7.04 8.26
N GLU A 16 3.13 -6.75 6.98
CA GLU A 16 4.43 -7.02 6.39
C GLU A 16 5.56 -6.21 7.05
N LEU A 17 5.31 -4.96 7.43
CA LEU A 17 6.27 -4.15 8.18
C LEU A 17 6.59 -4.80 9.53
N ILE A 18 5.56 -5.23 10.27
CA ILE A 18 5.73 -5.93 11.55
C ILE A 18 6.51 -7.23 11.35
N ALA A 19 6.11 -8.06 10.39
CA ALA A 19 6.74 -9.36 10.13
C ALA A 19 8.23 -9.23 9.75
N ARG A 20 8.61 -8.15 9.06
CA ARG A 20 9.98 -7.88 8.62
C ARG A 20 10.80 -7.05 9.61
N GLY A 21 10.17 -6.55 10.67
CA GLY A 21 10.77 -5.59 11.58
C GLY A 21 11.15 -4.27 10.89
N TRP A 22 10.35 -3.84 9.92
CA TRP A 22 10.58 -2.61 9.16
C TRP A 22 9.80 -1.44 9.74
N THR A 23 10.41 -0.25 9.69
CA THR A 23 9.70 1.01 9.87
C THR A 23 9.14 1.53 8.55
N ALA A 24 8.20 2.46 8.61
CA ALA A 24 7.67 3.10 7.41
C ALA A 24 8.75 3.91 6.64
N ASP A 25 9.73 4.50 7.34
CA ASP A 25 10.90 5.12 6.70
C ASP A 25 11.74 4.10 5.94
N GLN A 26 11.93 2.91 6.50
CA GLN A 26 12.66 1.83 5.86
C GLN A 26 11.93 1.30 4.61
N LEU A 27 10.60 1.30 4.62
CA LEU A 27 9.80 1.01 3.42
C LEU A 27 9.94 2.12 2.37
N ALA A 28 9.79 3.38 2.76
CA ALA A 28 9.97 4.52 1.86
C ALA A 28 11.35 4.51 1.17
N TRP A 29 12.41 4.17 1.92
CA TRP A 29 13.75 4.00 1.36
C TRP A 29 13.85 2.87 0.32
N ARG A 30 13.15 1.75 0.54
CA ARG A 30 13.13 0.63 -0.41
C ARG A 30 12.27 0.91 -1.65
N MET A 31 11.23 1.72 -1.50
CA MET A 31 10.38 2.17 -2.59
C MET A 31 11.09 3.18 -3.51
N CYS A 32 11.94 4.04 -2.94
CA CYS A 32 12.55 5.12 -3.69
C CYS A 32 13.66 4.64 -4.64
N ASP A 33 14.00 5.47 -5.64
CA ASP A 33 15.10 5.24 -6.58
C ASP A 33 16.41 5.92 -6.15
N GLY A 34 16.57 6.16 -4.84
CA GLY A 34 17.83 6.59 -4.23
C GLY A 34 18.03 8.11 -4.11
N SER A 35 17.03 8.93 -4.45
CA SER A 35 17.09 10.38 -4.21
C SER A 35 16.32 10.79 -2.95
N ALA A 36 16.81 11.78 -2.20
CA ALA A 36 16.13 12.31 -1.01
C ALA A 36 14.75 12.90 -1.34
N HIS A 37 14.60 13.50 -2.52
CA HIS A 37 13.31 14.01 -3.00
C HIS A 37 12.31 12.86 -3.19
N ASP A 38 12.74 11.77 -3.82
CA ASP A 38 11.88 10.61 -4.05
C ASP A 38 11.54 9.85 -2.75
N PHE A 39 12.48 9.80 -1.79
CA PHE A 39 12.19 9.34 -0.43
C PHE A 39 11.05 10.14 0.21
N GLY A 40 11.11 11.48 0.14
CA GLY A 40 10.08 12.35 0.70
C GLY A 40 8.69 12.11 0.09
N ILE A 41 8.63 11.94 -1.24
CA ILE A 41 7.39 11.57 -1.93
C ILE A 41 6.88 10.21 -1.45
N CYS A 42 7.74 9.19 -1.42
CA CYS A 42 7.33 7.84 -1.01
C CYS A 42 6.83 7.83 0.43
N ARG A 43 7.51 8.51 1.34
CA ARG A 43 7.11 8.58 2.75
C ARG A 43 5.75 9.27 2.91
N LEU A 44 5.58 10.43 2.28
CA LEU A 44 4.33 11.18 2.34
C LEU A 44 3.17 10.41 1.71
N SER A 45 3.40 9.74 0.58
CA SER A 45 2.39 8.89 -0.06
C SER A 45 1.97 7.72 0.85
N LEU A 46 2.91 7.08 1.55
CA LEU A 46 2.59 6.03 2.51
C LEU A 46 1.75 6.57 3.68
N ASP A 47 2.13 7.71 4.26
CA ASP A 47 1.41 8.30 5.39
C ASP A 47 -0.03 8.68 5.01
N PHE A 48 -0.22 9.32 3.84
CA PHE A 48 -1.58 9.62 3.37
C PHE A 48 -2.39 8.36 3.09
N TYR A 49 -1.79 7.38 2.43
CA TYR A 49 -2.50 6.16 2.06
C TYR A 49 -2.90 5.33 3.28
N ASP A 50 -2.05 5.28 4.30
CA ASP A 50 -2.35 4.60 5.57
C ASP A 50 -3.41 5.34 6.39
N ALA A 51 -3.26 6.67 6.54
CA ALA A 51 -4.14 7.47 7.37
C ALA A 51 -5.53 7.72 6.77
N CYS A 52 -5.64 7.80 5.44
CA CYS A 52 -6.88 8.19 4.76
C CYS A 52 -7.45 7.10 3.85
N GLY A 53 -6.62 6.20 3.31
CA GLY A 53 -7.05 5.17 2.35
C GLY A 53 -8.18 4.26 2.84
N PRO A 54 -8.14 3.73 4.08
CA PRO A 54 -9.19 2.85 4.60
C PRO A 54 -10.60 3.46 4.59
N ASP A 55 -10.70 4.78 4.69
CA ASP A 55 -11.95 5.53 4.76
C ASP A 55 -12.31 6.26 3.46
N GLU A 56 -11.37 6.39 2.52
CA GLU A 56 -11.54 7.12 1.26
C GLU A 56 -11.32 6.19 0.05
N PRO A 57 -12.39 5.54 -0.48
CA PRO A 57 -12.29 4.62 -1.61
C PRO A 57 -11.76 5.23 -2.90
N THR A 58 -11.74 6.56 -3.02
CA THR A 58 -11.14 7.25 -4.17
C THR A 58 -9.64 7.46 -4.03
N MET A 59 -9.06 7.20 -2.85
CA MET A 59 -7.62 7.21 -2.63
C MET A 59 -7.03 5.88 -3.06
N ARG A 60 -6.56 5.82 -4.31
CA ARG A 60 -6.15 4.59 -4.98
C ARG A 60 -4.62 4.42 -5.05
N ILE A 61 -4.16 3.18 -5.04
CA ILE A 61 -2.81 2.79 -5.43
C ILE A 61 -2.70 2.91 -6.96
N GLY A 62 -2.07 3.99 -7.42
CA GLY A 62 -1.69 4.12 -8.83
C GLY A 62 -0.60 3.14 -9.23
N GLU A 63 -0.47 2.85 -10.53
CA GLU A 63 0.51 1.90 -11.09
C GLU A 63 1.95 2.18 -10.65
N LYS A 64 2.33 3.45 -10.53
CA LYS A 64 3.66 3.86 -10.06
C LYS A 64 3.90 3.46 -8.60
N SER A 65 2.92 3.68 -7.73
CA SER A 65 3.00 3.29 -6.32
C SER A 65 3.02 1.77 -6.18
N ALA A 66 2.18 1.07 -6.94
CA ALA A 66 2.17 -0.40 -6.98
C ALA A 66 3.53 -0.96 -7.45
N ALA A 67 4.17 -0.35 -8.45
CA ALA A 67 5.49 -0.76 -8.91
C ALA A 67 6.56 -0.59 -7.83
N LYS A 68 6.54 0.53 -7.11
CA LYS A 68 7.47 0.79 -6.00
C LYS A 68 7.26 -0.14 -4.81
N LEU A 69 6.00 -0.42 -4.45
CA LEU A 69 5.65 -1.38 -3.40
C LEU A 69 6.08 -2.80 -3.81
N GLY A 70 5.81 -3.20 -5.06
CA GLY A 70 6.25 -4.48 -5.61
C GLY A 70 7.76 -4.66 -5.53
N LYS A 71 8.52 -3.64 -5.97
CA LYS A 71 9.98 -3.58 -5.83
C LYS A 71 10.42 -3.72 -4.36
N ALA A 72 9.81 -2.98 -3.45
CA ALA A 72 10.20 -2.96 -2.03
C ALA A 72 9.95 -4.30 -1.32
N PHE A 73 8.83 -4.96 -1.62
CA PHE A 73 8.43 -6.21 -0.98
C PHE A 73 8.91 -7.47 -1.71
N GLY A 74 9.41 -7.35 -2.94
CA GLY A 74 9.85 -8.47 -3.77
C GLY A 74 8.68 -9.24 -4.40
N VAL A 75 7.60 -8.54 -4.75
CA VAL A 75 6.38 -9.11 -5.35
C VAL A 75 6.00 -8.35 -6.63
N SER A 76 5.03 -8.89 -7.39
CA SER A 76 4.55 -8.19 -8.58
C SER A 76 3.76 -6.93 -8.21
N PRO A 77 3.78 -5.86 -9.03
CA PRO A 77 2.91 -4.69 -8.83
C PRO A 77 1.41 -5.07 -8.79
N GLN A 78 1.03 -6.09 -9.56
CA GLN A 78 -0.34 -6.61 -9.64
C GLN A 78 -0.84 -7.16 -8.31
N PHE A 79 0.05 -7.58 -7.40
CA PHE A 79 -0.35 -8.01 -6.06
C PHE A 79 -1.10 -6.90 -5.32
N PHE A 80 -0.54 -5.71 -5.22
CA PHE A 80 -1.15 -4.58 -4.51
C PHE A 80 -2.40 -4.04 -5.22
N LEU A 81 -2.39 -3.99 -6.56
CA LEU A 81 -3.58 -3.63 -7.33
C LEU A 81 -4.71 -4.65 -7.15
N GLY A 82 -4.36 -5.93 -7.02
CA GLY A 82 -5.29 -7.01 -6.72
C GLY A 82 -5.90 -6.91 -5.32
N LEU A 83 -5.08 -6.61 -4.31
CA LEU A 83 -5.56 -6.35 -2.94
C LEU A 83 -6.57 -5.19 -2.93
N GLU A 84 -6.25 -4.08 -3.58
CA GLU A 84 -7.16 -2.94 -3.65
C GLU A 84 -8.46 -3.28 -4.38
N SER A 85 -8.38 -4.00 -5.51
CA SER A 85 -9.58 -4.44 -6.23
C SER A 85 -10.46 -5.35 -5.37
N ALA A 86 -9.87 -6.25 -4.59
CA ALA A 86 -10.59 -7.12 -3.68
C ALA A 86 -11.27 -6.33 -2.54
N TRP A 87 -10.54 -5.37 -1.95
CA TRP A 87 -11.06 -4.47 -0.93
C TRP A 87 -12.29 -3.69 -1.42
N LEU A 88 -12.20 -3.04 -2.58
CA LEU A 88 -13.31 -2.28 -3.16
C LEU A 88 -14.52 -3.15 -3.45
N LYS A 89 -14.31 -4.32 -4.07
CA LYS A 89 -15.38 -5.28 -4.36
C LYS A 89 -16.08 -5.71 -3.09
N SER A 90 -15.34 -5.95 -2.01
CA SER A 90 -15.92 -6.35 -0.72
C SER A 90 -16.79 -5.25 -0.09
N ARG A 91 -16.60 -3.99 -0.49
CA ARG A 91 -17.38 -2.83 -0.03
C ARG A 91 -18.50 -2.42 -0.99
N GLY A 92 -18.76 -3.21 -2.03
CA GLY A 92 -19.74 -2.88 -3.08
C GLY A 92 -19.27 -1.79 -4.05
N GLY A 93 -17.99 -1.43 -4.04
CA GLY A 93 -17.38 -0.55 -5.03
C GLY A 93 -17.00 -1.32 -6.29
N SER A 94 -17.55 -0.90 -7.43
CA SER A 94 -17.20 -1.36 -8.79
C SER A 94 -16.03 -0.58 -9.37
#